data_AF-A0AAP0GHA7-F1
#
_entry.id   AF-A0AAP0GHA7-F1
#
_cell.length_a   1.000
_cell.length_b   1.000
_cell.length_c   1.000
_cell.angle_alpha   90.00
_cell.angle_beta   90.00
_cell.angle_gamma   90.00
#
_symmetry.space_group_name_H-M   'P 1'
#
loop_
_entity.id
_entity.type
_entity.pdbx_description
1 polymer ?
#
loop_
_entity_poly.entity_id
_entity_poly.type
_entity_poly.pdbx_seq_one_letter_code
_entity_poly.pdbx_strand_id
1 'polypeptide(L)'
;MSILLYCKAVSGKSKTAHSMSIYNHRLGQGGYARLEQKLVESKVIDAGTMPSRSLLWYKARENKAGKIEDKAAKAIAAEIMKTVKKITDGQLKLDPGNDAITVVLGKEKCGSLRGVGTGVNPSKIFNVPRQRGSMKQQLDVLQAQLEKEKQEMWKRMKK
;
A
#
# COMPACT_ATOMS: atom_id res chain seq x y z
N MET A 1 -11.75 12.14 36.06
CA MET A 1 -11.60 10.74 35.58
C MET A 1 -10.12 10.39 35.56
N SER A 2 -9.71 9.37 36.31
CA SER A 2 -8.30 9.02 36.52
C SER A 2 -7.65 8.53 35.21
N ILE A 3 -6.42 8.98 34.92
CA ILE A 3 -5.63 8.63 33.70
C ILE A 3 -5.60 7.11 33.45
N LEU A 4 -5.58 6.31 34.52
CA LEU A 4 -5.59 4.85 34.46
C LEU A 4 -6.85 4.27 33.80
N LEU A 5 -8.02 4.87 34.01
CA LEU A 5 -9.27 4.45 33.37
C LEU A 5 -9.24 4.71 31.86
N TYR A 6 -8.69 5.87 31.48
CA TYR A 6 -8.51 6.23 30.07
C TYR A 6 -7.54 5.26 29.37
N CYS A 7 -6.37 4.99 29.96
CA CYS A 7 -5.39 4.06 29.38
C CYS A 7 -5.95 2.64 29.22
N LYS A 8 -6.71 2.13 30.21
CA LYS A 8 -7.36 0.82 30.12
C LYS A 8 -8.40 0.77 28.99
N ALA A 9 -9.21 1.83 28.84
CA ALA A 9 -10.20 1.91 27.77
C ALA A 9 -9.55 1.96 26.37
N VAL A 10 -8.45 2.71 26.21
CA VAL A 10 -7.70 2.77 24.94
C VAL A 10 -7.04 1.42 24.63
N SER A 11 -6.43 0.77 25.64
CA SER A 11 -5.82 -0.56 25.47
C SER A 11 -6.85 -1.62 25.10
N GLY A 12 -8.05 -1.60 25.70
CA GLY A 12 -9.14 -2.51 25.36
C GLY A 12 -9.54 -2.41 23.88
N LYS A 13 -9.78 -1.18 23.38
CA LYS A 13 -10.10 -0.94 21.96
C LYS A 13 -9.01 -1.47 21.02
N SER A 14 -7.75 -1.26 21.37
CA SER A 14 -6.61 -1.75 20.57
C SER A 14 -6.53 -3.28 20.52
N LYS A 15 -6.77 -3.96 21.66
CA LYS A 15 -6.81 -5.43 21.72
C LYS A 15 -7.92 -6.02 20.85
N THR A 16 -9.12 -5.46 20.91
CA THR A 16 -10.25 -5.89 20.07
C THR A 16 -9.95 -5.65 18.58
N ALA A 17 -9.35 -4.51 18.24
CA ALA A 17 -8.93 -4.25 16.87
C ALA A 17 -7.86 -5.25 16.39
N HIS A 18 -6.91 -5.61 17.26
CA HIS A 18 -5.88 -6.59 16.94
C HIS A 18 -6.43 -8.00 16.75
N SER A 19 -7.40 -8.44 17.56
CA SER A 19 -8.03 -9.76 17.40
C SER A 19 -8.82 -9.91 16.09
N MET A 20 -9.24 -8.80 15.48
CA MET A 20 -9.93 -8.81 14.18
C MET A 20 -8.96 -8.87 12.98
N SER A 21 -7.65 -8.79 13.20
CA SER A 21 -6.65 -8.83 12.12
C SER A 21 -6.33 -10.28 11.75
N ILE A 22 -6.60 -10.64 10.48
CA ILE A 22 -6.41 -11.99 9.94
C ILE A 22 -4.92 -12.35 9.83
N TYR A 23 -4.06 -11.38 9.49
CA TYR A 23 -2.63 -11.60 9.27
C TYR A 23 -1.81 -10.74 10.21
N ASN A 24 -1.67 -11.17 11.46
CA ASN A 24 -0.98 -10.39 12.48
C ASN A 24 0.51 -10.24 12.19
N HIS A 25 1.02 -9.01 12.28
CA HIS A 25 2.45 -8.73 12.26
C HIS A 25 3.07 -8.92 13.65
N ARG A 26 4.38 -9.16 13.72
CA ARG A 26 5.15 -9.39 14.95
C ARG A 26 5.99 -8.17 15.37
N LEU A 27 5.75 -7.01 14.76
CA LEU A 27 6.48 -5.79 15.04
C LEU A 27 6.18 -5.26 16.45
N GLY A 28 7.23 -4.86 17.16
CA GLY A 28 7.14 -4.23 18.47
C GLY A 28 7.07 -2.70 18.40
N GLN A 29 7.59 -2.04 19.43
CA GLN A 29 7.67 -0.58 19.48
C GLN A 29 8.45 -0.01 18.29
N GLY A 30 7.82 0.92 17.56
CA GLY A 30 8.36 1.56 16.35
C GLY A 30 7.83 0.99 15.02
N GLY A 31 7.10 -0.13 15.04
CA GLY A 31 6.39 -0.64 13.86
C GLY A 31 7.27 -0.80 12.61
N TYR A 32 6.75 -0.37 11.46
CA TYR A 32 7.43 -0.49 10.16
C TYR A 32 8.62 0.46 10.03
N ALA A 33 8.59 1.66 10.62
CA ALA A 33 9.71 2.60 10.57
C ALA A 33 10.99 2.00 11.20
N ARG A 34 10.85 1.29 12.32
CA ARG A 34 11.98 0.58 12.94
C ARG A 34 12.42 -0.65 12.13
N LEU A 35 11.50 -1.30 11.42
CA LEU A 35 11.84 -2.40 10.53
C LEU A 35 12.71 -1.91 9.37
N GLU A 36 12.36 -0.77 8.77
CA GLU A 36 13.13 -0.12 7.71
C GLU A 36 14.56 0.19 8.18
N GLN A 37 14.71 0.80 9.35
CA GLN A 37 16.02 1.08 9.95
C GLN A 37 16.86 -0.19 10.10
N LYS A 38 16.28 -1.28 10.63
CA LYS A 38 16.97 -2.57 10.76
C LYS A 38 17.39 -3.16 9.42
N LEU A 39 16.59 -2.98 8.37
CA LEU A 39 16.91 -3.46 7.02
C LEU A 39 18.07 -2.67 6.40
N VAL A 40 18.14 -1.37 6.67
CA VAL A 40 19.27 -0.52 6.28
C VAL A 40 20.53 -0.89 7.08
N GLU A 41 20.42 -1.06 8.40
CA GLU A 41 21.53 -1.47 9.27
C GLU A 41 22.12 -2.83 8.86
N SER A 42 21.26 -3.78 8.50
CA SER A 42 21.67 -5.11 8.03
C SER A 42 22.15 -5.13 6.57
N LYS A 43 22.21 -3.97 5.90
CA LYS A 43 22.63 -3.81 4.49
C LYS A 43 21.82 -4.66 3.51
N VAL A 44 20.57 -5.00 3.85
CA VAL A 44 19.63 -5.64 2.93
C VAL A 44 19.11 -4.63 1.91
N ILE A 45 19.08 -3.36 2.30
CA ILE A 45 18.63 -2.23 1.49
C ILE A 45 19.66 -1.11 1.63
N ASP A 46 19.97 -0.44 0.52
CA ASP A 46 20.84 0.73 0.55
C ASP A 46 20.19 1.91 1.29
N ALA A 47 21.03 2.69 1.97
CA ALA A 47 20.59 3.88 2.67
C ALA A 47 19.96 4.88 1.68
N GLY A 48 18.71 5.27 1.92
CA GLY A 48 17.95 6.19 1.06
C GLY A 48 17.08 5.50 0.01
N THR A 49 17.22 4.19 -0.21
CA THR A 49 16.33 3.43 -1.09
C THR A 49 15.07 3.04 -0.33
N MET A 50 13.90 3.34 -0.91
CA MET A 50 12.63 2.95 -0.30
C MET A 50 12.42 1.43 -0.43
N PRO A 51 12.20 0.70 0.68
CA PRO A 51 11.90 -0.71 0.63
C PRO A 51 10.67 -1.02 -0.22
N SER A 52 10.71 -2.16 -0.91
CA SER A 52 9.48 -2.71 -1.49
C SER A 52 8.47 -3.02 -0.38
N ARG A 53 7.23 -2.56 -0.56
CA ARG A 53 6.13 -2.82 0.37
C ARG A 53 5.91 -4.31 0.63
N SER A 54 6.09 -5.13 -0.41
CA SER A 54 5.99 -6.60 -0.31
C SER A 54 7.04 -7.18 0.63
N LEU A 55 8.27 -6.65 0.58
CA LEU A 55 9.36 -7.05 1.47
C LEU A 55 9.05 -6.67 2.92
N LEU A 56 8.56 -5.44 3.16
CA LEU A 56 8.17 -5.00 4.50
C LEU A 56 7.04 -5.86 5.08
N TRP A 57 6.03 -6.17 4.28
CA TRP A 57 4.91 -7.01 4.70
C TRP A 57 5.37 -8.42 5.10
N TYR A 58 6.31 -8.98 4.33
CA TYR A 58 6.93 -10.28 4.59
C TYR A 58 7.76 -10.26 5.88
N LYS A 59 8.72 -9.33 5.97
CA LYS A 59 9.62 -9.18 7.13
C LYS A 59 8.88 -8.86 8.42
N ALA A 60 7.78 -8.13 8.36
CA ALA A 60 6.95 -7.84 9.53
C ALA A 60 6.31 -9.08 10.17
N ARG A 61 6.25 -10.21 9.46
CA ARG A 61 5.63 -11.47 9.90
C ARG A 61 6.64 -12.58 10.17
N GLU A 62 7.92 -12.33 9.88
CA GLU A 62 8.99 -13.23 10.26
C GLU A 62 9.19 -13.20 11.78
N ASN A 63 9.51 -14.37 12.34
CA ASN A 63 10.01 -14.49 13.69
C ASN A 63 11.54 -14.28 13.73
N LYS A 64 12.14 -14.35 14.92
CA LYS A 64 13.60 -14.24 15.09
C LYS A 64 14.39 -15.30 14.32
N ALA A 65 13.77 -16.43 13.99
CA ALA A 65 14.35 -17.50 13.18
C ALA A 65 14.09 -17.32 11.66
N GLY A 66 13.50 -16.20 11.25
CA GLY A 66 13.21 -15.90 9.84
C GLY A 66 12.02 -16.67 9.25
N LYS A 67 11.17 -17.29 10.08
CA LYS A 67 10.02 -18.09 9.63
C LYS A 67 8.71 -17.41 10.00
N ILE A 68 7.70 -17.58 9.14
CA ILE A 68 6.32 -17.19 9.43
C ILE A 68 5.63 -18.40 10.07
N GLU A 69 5.21 -18.25 11.32
CA GLU A 69 4.54 -19.31 12.09
C GLU A 69 3.09 -19.54 11.65
N ASP A 70 2.37 -18.46 11.34
CA ASP A 70 0.99 -18.54 10.90
C ASP A 70 0.90 -19.14 9.48
N LYS A 71 0.19 -20.28 9.37
CA LYS A 71 0.01 -21.01 8.11
C LYS A 71 -0.70 -20.16 7.06
N ALA A 72 -1.71 -19.37 7.46
CA ALA A 72 -2.46 -18.52 6.55
C ALA A 72 -1.60 -17.37 6.02
N ALA A 73 -0.93 -16.65 6.92
CA ALA A 73 0.03 -15.62 6.53
C ALA A 73 1.18 -16.16 5.66
N LYS A 74 1.65 -17.39 5.92
CA LYS A 74 2.71 -18.04 5.14
C LYS A 74 2.26 -18.36 3.71
N ALA A 75 1.04 -18.83 3.51
CA ALA A 75 0.49 -19.08 2.18
C ALA A 75 0.41 -17.79 1.36
N ILE A 76 -0.17 -16.73 1.94
CA ILE A 76 -0.26 -15.41 1.32
C ILE A 76 1.13 -14.82 1.05
N ALA A 77 2.07 -14.94 1.98
CA ALA A 77 3.44 -14.50 1.79
C ALA A 77 4.08 -15.14 0.55
N ALA A 78 3.88 -16.46 0.38
CA ALA A 78 4.39 -17.18 -0.78
C ALA A 78 3.73 -16.71 -2.08
N GLU A 79 2.42 -16.45 -2.08
CA GLU A 79 1.70 -15.91 -3.24
C GLU A 79 2.16 -14.51 -3.63
N ILE A 80 2.39 -13.63 -2.63
CA ILE A 80 2.93 -12.29 -2.86
C ILE A 80 4.31 -12.40 -3.51
N MET A 81 5.21 -13.21 -2.96
CA MET A 81 6.57 -13.36 -3.51
C MET A 81 6.56 -13.98 -4.92
N LYS A 82 5.66 -14.93 -5.21
CA LYS A 82 5.45 -15.45 -6.56
C LYS A 82 5.00 -14.35 -7.52
N THR A 83 4.07 -13.51 -7.09
CA THR A 83 3.55 -12.39 -7.89
C THR A 83 4.63 -11.34 -8.13
N VAL A 84 5.46 -11.02 -7.12
CA VAL A 84 6.62 -10.14 -7.27
C VAL A 84 7.56 -10.65 -8.36
N LYS A 85 7.89 -11.95 -8.35
CA LYS A 85 8.73 -12.55 -9.40
C LYS A 85 8.12 -12.39 -10.80
N LYS A 86 6.82 -12.66 -10.96
CA LYS A 86 6.12 -12.46 -12.24
C LYS A 86 6.14 -11.01 -12.74
N ILE A 87 6.11 -10.04 -11.82
CA ILE A 87 6.23 -8.62 -12.15
C ILE A 87 7.66 -8.29 -12.59
N THR A 88 8.67 -8.76 -11.85
CA THR A 88 10.08 -8.52 -12.20
C THR A 88 10.46 -9.17 -13.52
N ASP A 89 9.88 -10.33 -13.82
CA ASP A 89 10.08 -11.06 -15.08
C ASP A 89 9.31 -10.42 -16.25
N GLY A 90 8.50 -9.38 -15.99
CA GLY A 90 7.72 -8.66 -17.00
C GLY A 90 6.49 -9.41 -17.51
N GLN A 91 6.15 -10.56 -16.92
CA GLN A 91 4.98 -11.37 -17.31
C GLN A 91 3.66 -10.72 -16.88
N LEU A 92 3.69 -9.90 -15.84
CA LEU A 92 2.52 -9.21 -15.29
C LEU A 92 2.69 -7.70 -15.39
N LYS A 93 1.89 -7.05 -16.25
CA LYS A 93 1.75 -5.59 -16.26
C LYS A 93 0.67 -5.17 -15.27
N LEU A 94 1.01 -4.20 -14.42
CA LEU A 94 0.11 -3.67 -13.40
C LEU A 94 -0.31 -2.25 -13.73
N ASP A 95 -1.55 -1.92 -13.38
CA ASP A 95 -2.02 -0.54 -13.43
C ASP A 95 -1.24 0.35 -12.43
N PRO A 96 -1.08 1.65 -12.74
CA PRO A 96 -0.48 2.60 -11.81
C PRO A 96 -1.23 2.61 -10.47
N GLY A 97 -0.51 2.43 -9.37
CA GLY A 97 -1.11 2.35 -8.02
C GLY A 97 -1.45 0.95 -7.53
N ASN A 98 -1.26 -0.08 -8.34
CA ASN A 98 -1.38 -1.48 -7.93
C ASN A 98 -0.01 -2.15 -7.80
N ASP A 99 0.12 -3.07 -6.84
CA ASP A 99 1.32 -3.90 -6.66
C ASP A 99 0.95 -5.37 -6.39
N ALA A 100 1.94 -6.21 -6.11
CA ALA A 100 1.73 -7.62 -5.78
C ALA A 100 0.81 -7.84 -4.57
N ILE A 101 0.87 -6.98 -3.55
CA ILE A 101 -0.01 -7.07 -2.38
C ILE A 101 -1.45 -6.80 -2.78
N THR A 102 -1.70 -5.79 -3.61
CA THR A 102 -3.04 -5.43 -4.06
C THR A 102 -3.64 -6.50 -4.97
N VAL A 103 -2.81 -7.23 -5.73
CA VAL A 103 -3.27 -8.38 -6.53
C VAL A 103 -3.69 -9.54 -5.63
N VAL A 104 -2.89 -9.90 -4.62
CA VAL A 104 -3.14 -11.08 -3.78
C VAL A 104 -4.21 -10.81 -2.71
N LEU A 105 -4.14 -9.67 -2.03
CA LEU A 105 -5.02 -9.31 -0.91
C LEU A 105 -6.19 -8.41 -1.32
N GLY A 106 -6.32 -8.11 -2.61
CA GLY A 106 -7.35 -7.24 -3.18
C GLY A 106 -7.12 -5.75 -2.89
N LYS A 107 -8.14 -4.95 -3.20
CA LYS A 107 -8.11 -3.49 -3.07
C LYS A 107 -7.85 -3.04 -1.63
N GLU A 108 -6.97 -2.05 -1.46
CA GLU A 108 -6.68 -1.43 -0.17
C GLU A 108 -7.86 -0.59 0.34
N LYS A 109 -7.96 -0.47 1.67
CA LYS A 109 -8.92 0.45 2.30
C LYS A 109 -8.42 1.90 2.15
N CYS A 110 -9.35 2.84 1.97
CA CYS A 110 -9.00 4.25 1.86
C CYS A 110 -8.27 4.73 3.14
N GLY A 111 -7.15 5.43 2.97
CA GLY A 111 -6.38 6.00 4.07
C GLY A 111 -5.46 5.05 4.84
N SER A 112 -5.39 3.76 4.46
CA SER A 112 -4.48 2.80 5.10
C SER A 112 -3.88 1.84 4.07
N LEU A 113 -2.56 1.76 4.04
CA LEU A 113 -1.83 0.80 3.22
C LEU A 113 -1.31 -0.34 4.09
N ARG A 114 -1.63 -1.58 3.69
CA ARG A 114 -1.02 -2.77 4.30
C ARG A 114 0.49 -2.76 4.07
N GLY A 115 1.27 -3.06 5.12
CA GLY A 115 2.71 -3.28 5.03
C GLY A 115 3.61 -2.04 5.15
N VAL A 116 3.07 -0.86 5.48
CA VAL A 116 3.87 0.40 5.53
C VAL A 116 3.69 1.21 6.82
N GLY A 117 2.72 0.85 7.65
CA GLY A 117 2.41 1.59 8.89
C GLY A 117 1.52 2.80 8.66
N THR A 118 1.27 3.54 9.73
CA THR A 118 0.36 4.69 9.75
C THR A 118 1.04 5.96 9.25
N GLY A 119 0.32 6.83 8.54
CA GLY A 119 0.81 8.14 8.11
C GLY A 119 1.64 8.13 6.81
N VAL A 120 1.80 6.97 6.16
CA VAL A 120 2.49 6.88 4.88
C VAL A 120 1.55 7.30 3.74
N ASN A 121 2.01 8.24 2.91
CA ASN A 121 1.25 8.72 1.76
C ASN A 121 1.34 7.71 0.60
N PRO A 122 0.21 7.19 0.07
CA PRO A 122 0.22 6.28 -1.07
C PRO A 122 0.96 6.81 -2.31
N SER A 123 0.90 8.11 -2.58
CA SER A 123 1.63 8.71 -3.71
C SER A 123 3.14 8.49 -3.62
N LYS A 124 3.71 8.41 -2.40
CA LYS A 124 5.14 8.13 -2.21
C LYS A 124 5.47 6.67 -2.53
N ILE A 125 4.55 5.75 -2.26
CA ILE A 125 4.78 4.31 -2.45
C ILE A 125 4.61 3.92 -3.91
N PHE A 126 3.56 4.42 -4.55
CA PHE A 126 3.25 4.06 -5.93
C PHE A 126 3.90 4.99 -6.96
N ASN A 127 4.65 6.00 -6.52
CA ASN A 127 5.21 7.07 -7.36
C ASN A 127 4.17 7.69 -8.31
N VAL A 128 2.89 7.68 -7.91
CA VAL A 128 1.80 8.24 -8.71
C VAL A 128 1.70 9.73 -8.38
N PRO A 129 1.77 10.63 -9.37
CA PRO A 129 1.59 12.05 -9.14
C PRO A 129 0.21 12.29 -8.51
N ARG A 130 0.18 13.09 -7.44
CA ARG A 130 -1.08 13.47 -6.80
C ARG A 130 -1.88 14.29 -7.82
N GLN A 131 -3.01 13.76 -8.27
CA GLN A 131 -3.97 14.55 -9.04
C GLN A 131 -4.46 15.70 -8.16
N ARG A 132 -4.18 16.93 -8.59
CA ARG A 132 -4.67 18.15 -7.95
C ARG A 132 -5.96 18.57 -8.66
N GLY A 133 -6.99 18.89 -7.90
CA GLY A 133 -8.31 19.28 -8.40
C GLY A 133 -9.39 18.24 -8.10
N SER A 134 -10.64 18.68 -8.13
CA SER A 134 -11.78 17.78 -8.04
C SER A 134 -11.90 16.96 -9.32
N MET A 135 -12.21 15.67 -9.20
CA MET A 135 -12.53 14.81 -10.35
C MET A 135 -13.60 15.45 -11.26
N LYS A 136 -14.54 16.20 -10.66
CA LYS A 136 -15.57 16.96 -11.38
C LYS A 136 -14.96 18.03 -12.30
N GLN A 137 -14.00 18.81 -11.80
CA GLN A 137 -13.35 19.87 -12.59
C GLN A 137 -12.57 19.29 -13.77
N GLN A 138 -11.93 18.14 -13.60
CA GLN A 138 -11.23 17.46 -14.70
C GLN A 138 -12.20 16.94 -15.76
N LEU A 139 -13.35 16.41 -15.32
CA LEU A 139 -14.39 15.90 -16.20
C LEU A 139 -15.02 17.03 -17.03
N ASP A 140 -15.26 18.19 -16.40
CA ASP A 140 -15.78 19.39 -17.08
C ASP A 140 -14.81 19.89 -18.17
N VAL A 141 -13.50 19.92 -17.88
CA VAL A 141 -12.46 20.32 -18.86
C VAL A 141 -12.42 19.37 -20.05
N LEU A 142 -12.44 18.04 -19.80
CA LEU A 142 -12.43 17.03 -20.85
C LEU A 142 -13.69 17.11 -21.71
N GLN A 143 -14.86 17.29 -21.09
CA GLN A 143 -16.11 17.49 -21.82
C GLN A 143 -16.06 18.73 -22.73
N ALA A 144 -15.53 19.84 -22.23
CA ALA A 144 -15.38 21.07 -23.03
C ALA A 144 -14.41 20.89 -24.22
N GLN A 145 -13.33 20.11 -24.05
CA GLN A 145 -12.42 19.77 -25.14
C GLN A 145 -13.09 18.88 -26.18
N LEU A 146 -13.80 17.85 -25.75
CA LEU A 146 -14.53 16.94 -26.63
C LEU A 146 -15.58 17.71 -27.47
N GLU A 147 -16.26 18.68 -26.86
CA GLU A 147 -17.26 19.49 -27.54
C GLU A 147 -16.64 20.46 -28.56
N LYS A 148 -15.47 21.04 -28.24
CA LYS A 148 -14.69 21.83 -29.22
C LYS A 148 -14.25 20.97 -30.41
N GLU A 149 -13.75 19.77 -30.18
CA GLU A 149 -13.33 18.86 -31.26
C GLU A 149 -14.51 18.46 -32.15
N LYS A 150 -15.68 18.17 -31.57
CA LYS A 150 -16.91 17.90 -32.33
C LYS A 150 -17.31 19.09 -33.20
N GLN A 151 -17.23 20.31 -32.66
CA GLN A 151 -17.56 21.53 -33.41
C GLN A 151 -16.59 21.77 -34.57
N GLU A 152 -15.28 21.56 -34.35
CA GLU A 152 -14.25 21.62 -35.39
C GLU A 152 -14.49 20.57 -36.49
N MET A 153 -14.75 19.32 -36.11
CA MET A 153 -15.09 18.23 -37.03
C MET A 153 -16.35 18.54 -37.85
N TRP A 154 -17.39 19.06 -37.20
CA TRP A 154 -18.63 19.46 -37.87
C TRP A 154 -18.42 20.57 -38.90
N LYS A 155 -17.62 21.59 -38.56
CA LYS A 155 -17.23 22.65 -39.50
C LYS A 155 -16.44 22.08 -40.68
N ARG A 156 -15.58 21.11 -40.43
CA ARG A 156 -14.75 20.44 -41.43
C ARG A 156 -15.55 19.57 -42.39
N MET A 157 -16.63 18.94 -41.92
CA MET A 157 -17.58 18.17 -42.74
C MET A 157 -18.54 19.03 -43.57
N LYS A 158 -18.76 20.29 -43.16
CA LYS A 158 -19.60 21.26 -43.89
C LYS A 158 -18.85 22.08 -44.94
N LYS A 159 -17.54 21.92 -45.02
CA LYS A 159 -16.68 22.55 -46.03
C LYS A 159 -16.47 21.58 -47.19
#